data_AF-A0A2U1LNA4-F1
#
_entry.id   AF-A0A2U1LNA4-F1
#
_cell.length_a   1.000
_cell.length_b   1.000
_cell.length_c   1.000
_cell.angle_alpha   90.00
_cell.angle_beta   90.00
_cell.angle_gamma   90.00
#
_symmetry.space_group_name_H-M   'P 1'
#
loop_
_entity.id
_entity.type
_entity.pdbx_description
1 polymer ?
#
loop_
_entity_poly.entity_id
_entity_poly.type
_entity_poly.pdbx_seq_one_letter_code
_entity_poly.pdbx_strand_id
1 'polypeptide(L)'
;MNTDGFPEFLLWKNKTEWYRSGAWNGRKLGGVPEMKNSVMEFEVVDTPDEISYSFKMLNNSVYSRLIMSSSGFLRRFTWINSSQTWSESWFAPRDQCDYYKQCGPYGICDTNSSPVCKCMKGFVPKNQQAWDLRDGSEGCVRSSKLDCGSDGFLQLKNMKLPESSKVFVDQTMNLTTCGAICKRNCSCAAYANMEITRGGSGCVMWEVDLIDMRQYADSEGGGQDLYIRVAASDLVPSPTTTKASRKGSGNHLVMIIAITAAGVSTVIIVLVILLLVRWKKPQWLKKSRIDEKGQFEGLLLMKEGNNVPSKNDCSDERTDDKIDLPVYKFTSLVMATNNFSNENKLGYGGFGSVYKLPQPRNPGFNIGPRSSEVEVPINHDESASVNEVTLTTLDGR
;
A
#
# COMPACT_ATOMS: atom_id res chain seq x y z
N MET A 1 -25.65 -14.41 -12.63
CA MET A 1 -25.05 -13.59 -13.71
C MET A 1 -26.06 -12.50 -14.03
N ASN A 2 -25.60 -11.28 -14.25
CA ASN A 2 -26.40 -10.24 -14.90
C ASN A 2 -26.02 -10.23 -16.39
N THR A 3 -27.02 -10.08 -17.26
CA THR A 3 -26.89 -10.04 -18.72
C THR A 3 -27.36 -8.70 -19.29
N ASP A 4 -27.82 -7.77 -18.46
CA ASP A 4 -28.16 -6.42 -18.88
C ASP A 4 -26.88 -5.65 -19.26
N GLY A 5 -26.86 -5.03 -20.44
CA GLY A 5 -25.73 -4.24 -20.93
C GLY A 5 -24.53 -5.08 -21.34
N PHE A 6 -23.52 -5.20 -20.47
CA PHE A 6 -22.30 -5.99 -20.69
C PHE A 6 -22.18 -7.03 -19.55
N PRO A 7 -22.25 -8.35 -19.83
CA PRO A 7 -22.52 -9.37 -18.79
C PRO A 7 -21.50 -9.44 -17.64
N GLU A 8 -22.02 -9.68 -16.42
CA GLU A 8 -21.24 -9.70 -15.18
C GLU A 8 -21.65 -10.84 -14.22
N PHE A 9 -20.72 -11.36 -13.42
CA PHE A 9 -21.04 -12.31 -12.35
C PHE A 9 -21.22 -11.57 -11.01
N LEU A 10 -22.33 -11.87 -10.33
CA LEU A 10 -22.71 -11.28 -9.05
C LEU A 10 -22.75 -12.38 -7.98
N LEU A 11 -22.18 -12.12 -6.80
CA LEU A 11 -22.44 -12.92 -5.60
C LEU A 11 -23.52 -12.25 -4.77
N TRP A 12 -24.53 -13.03 -4.41
CA TRP A 12 -25.67 -12.57 -3.61
C TRP A 12 -25.60 -13.17 -2.21
N LYS A 13 -25.79 -12.32 -1.20
CA LYS A 13 -25.95 -12.76 0.19
C LYS A 13 -27.35 -12.40 0.64
N ASN A 14 -28.19 -13.41 0.82
CA ASN A 14 -29.64 -13.28 1.00
C ASN A 14 -30.29 -12.51 -0.16
N LYS A 15 -30.61 -11.22 0.01
CA LYS A 15 -31.18 -10.34 -1.01
C LYS A 15 -30.28 -9.14 -1.36
N THR A 16 -29.01 -9.21 -0.97
CA THR A 16 -28.04 -8.12 -1.14
C THR A 16 -26.93 -8.56 -2.08
N GLU A 17 -26.67 -7.74 -3.10
CA GLU A 17 -25.49 -7.85 -3.96
C GLU A 17 -24.25 -7.61 -3.10
N TRP A 18 -23.37 -8.62 -3.02
CA TRP A 18 -22.24 -8.63 -2.08
C TRP A 18 -20.90 -8.46 -2.80
N TYR A 19 -20.82 -8.91 -4.06
CA TYR A 19 -19.67 -8.80 -4.94
C TYR A 19 -20.11 -8.74 -6.40
N ARG A 20 -19.35 -8.01 -7.21
CA ARG A 20 -19.47 -7.98 -8.67
C ARG A 20 -18.11 -8.27 -9.31
N SER A 21 -18.07 -9.22 -10.24
CA SER A 21 -16.83 -9.68 -10.88
C SER A 21 -16.22 -8.72 -11.88
N GLY A 22 -16.90 -7.63 -12.24
CA GLY A 22 -16.63 -6.94 -13.49
C GLY A 22 -17.02 -7.80 -14.71
N ALA A 23 -17.24 -7.15 -15.85
CA ALA A 23 -17.36 -7.83 -17.13
C ALA A 23 -16.02 -8.44 -17.60
N TRP A 24 -16.10 -9.26 -18.65
CA TRP A 24 -14.95 -9.96 -19.27
C TRP A 24 -14.24 -9.10 -20.32
N ASN A 25 -12.95 -8.82 -20.12
CA ASN A 25 -12.19 -7.90 -20.99
C ASN A 25 -11.37 -8.57 -22.10
N GLY A 26 -11.76 -9.76 -22.54
CA GLY A 26 -11.00 -10.57 -23.51
C GLY A 26 -9.79 -11.30 -22.89
N ARG A 27 -9.50 -11.08 -21.61
CA ARG A 27 -8.43 -11.77 -20.87
C ARG A 27 -8.83 -12.22 -19.47
N LYS A 28 -9.62 -11.43 -18.74
CA LYS A 28 -10.15 -11.76 -17.42
C LYS A 28 -11.40 -10.96 -17.06
N LEU A 29 -12.06 -11.38 -15.98
CA LEU A 29 -13.09 -10.60 -15.30
C LEU A 29 -12.42 -9.44 -14.54
N GLY A 30 -12.91 -8.21 -14.72
CA GLY A 30 -12.26 -6.98 -14.20
C GLY A 30 -12.10 -6.90 -12.67
N GLY A 31 -12.85 -7.72 -11.93
CA GLY A 31 -12.86 -7.90 -10.47
C GLY A 31 -12.06 -9.10 -9.96
N VAL A 32 -11.41 -9.87 -10.83
CA VAL A 32 -10.63 -11.08 -10.46
C VAL A 32 -9.20 -10.98 -11.01
N PRO A 33 -8.33 -10.13 -10.43
CA PRO A 33 -6.98 -9.90 -10.94
C PRO A 33 -6.10 -11.16 -10.96
N GLU A 34 -6.42 -12.18 -10.16
CA GLU A 34 -5.76 -13.49 -10.06
C GLU A 34 -5.93 -14.38 -11.29
N MET A 35 -6.88 -14.09 -12.20
CA MET A 35 -7.01 -14.80 -13.48
C MET A 35 -5.76 -14.55 -14.34
N LYS A 36 -4.90 -15.57 -14.45
CA LYS A 36 -3.61 -15.53 -15.14
C LYS A 36 -3.44 -16.81 -15.98
N ASN A 37 -3.24 -16.65 -17.29
CA ASN A 37 -3.15 -17.75 -18.25
C ASN A 37 -1.79 -18.46 -18.23
N SER A 38 -1.35 -18.92 -17.05
CA SER A 38 -0.07 -19.62 -16.83
C SER A 38 -0.25 -21.11 -16.50
N VAL A 39 -1.36 -21.48 -15.87
CA VAL A 39 -1.70 -22.87 -15.50
C VAL A 39 -3.10 -23.27 -16.02
N MET A 40 -3.90 -22.28 -16.41
CA MET A 40 -5.32 -22.42 -16.72
C MET A 40 -5.71 -21.44 -17.81
N GLU A 41 -6.45 -21.90 -18.81
CA GLU A 41 -7.15 -21.06 -19.77
C GLU A 41 -8.53 -20.69 -19.21
N PHE A 42 -8.98 -19.48 -19.50
CA PHE A 42 -10.28 -18.96 -19.09
C PHE A 42 -11.03 -18.49 -20.32
N GLU A 43 -12.33 -18.76 -20.35
CA GLU A 43 -13.21 -18.42 -21.47
C GLU A 43 -14.52 -17.88 -20.91
N VAL A 44 -15.05 -16.84 -21.55
CA VAL A 44 -16.42 -16.40 -21.38
C VAL A 44 -17.05 -16.42 -22.76
N VAL A 45 -18.06 -17.26 -22.92
CA VAL A 45 -18.90 -17.31 -24.11
C VAL A 45 -19.99 -16.24 -23.93
N ASP A 46 -20.19 -15.42 -24.95
CA ASP A 46 -21.24 -14.39 -25.00
C ASP A 46 -21.89 -14.44 -26.38
N THR A 47 -22.97 -15.22 -26.50
CA THR A 47 -23.67 -15.51 -27.76
C THR A 47 -25.19 -15.46 -27.55
N PRO A 48 -26.00 -15.36 -28.63
CA PRO A 48 -27.45 -15.38 -28.51
C PRO A 48 -28.04 -16.67 -27.90
N ASP A 49 -27.33 -17.80 -28.03
CA ASP A 49 -27.76 -19.12 -27.56
C ASP A 49 -27.22 -19.45 -26.15
N GLU A 50 -26.00 -19.02 -25.83
CA GLU A 50 -25.33 -19.27 -24.55
C GLU A 50 -24.49 -18.07 -24.09
N ILE A 51 -24.64 -17.70 -22.82
CA ILE A 51 -23.68 -16.87 -22.09
C ILE A 51 -23.16 -17.70 -20.91
N SER A 52 -21.85 -17.97 -20.84
CA SER A 52 -21.28 -18.84 -19.82
C SER A 52 -19.81 -18.54 -19.51
N TYR A 53 -19.31 -19.10 -18.41
CA TYR A 53 -17.90 -19.03 -18.01
C TYR A 53 -17.32 -20.44 -17.91
N SER A 54 -16.21 -20.65 -18.60
CA SER A 54 -15.48 -21.92 -18.68
C SER A 54 -14.03 -21.72 -18.19
N PHE A 55 -13.41 -22.79 -17.71
CA PHE A 55 -11.97 -22.83 -17.50
C PHE A 55 -11.41 -24.21 -17.83
N LYS A 56 -10.19 -24.23 -18.38
CA LYS A 56 -9.49 -25.43 -18.85
C LYS A 56 -8.09 -25.46 -18.25
N MET A 57 -7.66 -26.63 -17.77
CA MET A 57 -6.30 -26.80 -17.25
C MET A 57 -5.31 -26.94 -18.40
N LEU A 58 -4.19 -26.22 -18.34
CA LEU A 58 -3.10 -26.38 -19.32
C LEU A 58 -2.29 -27.67 -19.10
N ASN A 59 -2.39 -28.25 -17.91
CA ASN A 59 -1.79 -29.54 -17.56
C ASN A 59 -2.89 -30.47 -17.00
N ASN A 60 -3.21 -31.53 -17.74
CA ASN A 60 -4.27 -32.48 -17.40
C ASN A 60 -4.03 -33.23 -16.07
N SER A 61 -2.80 -33.26 -15.56
CA SER A 61 -2.44 -33.86 -14.27
C SER A 61 -2.68 -32.94 -13.07
N VAL A 62 -3.13 -31.70 -13.28
CA VAL A 62 -3.44 -30.73 -12.22
C VAL A 62 -4.94 -30.51 -12.15
N TYR A 63 -5.56 -30.79 -11.01
CA TYR A 63 -6.99 -30.54 -10.80
C TYR A 63 -7.22 -29.15 -10.19
N SER A 64 -8.23 -28.44 -10.67
CA SER A 64 -8.74 -27.22 -10.04
C SER A 64 -10.27 -27.24 -10.02
N ARG A 65 -10.86 -26.61 -9.00
CA ARG A 65 -12.31 -26.52 -8.81
C ARG A 65 -12.68 -25.16 -8.24
N LEU A 66 -13.84 -24.66 -8.65
CA LEU A 66 -14.44 -23.42 -8.16
C LEU A 66 -15.69 -23.78 -7.35
N ILE A 67 -15.78 -23.33 -6.09
CA ILE A 67 -16.80 -23.74 -5.13
C ILE A 67 -17.41 -22.51 -4.45
N MET A 68 -18.73 -22.52 -4.25
CA MET A 68 -19.40 -21.58 -3.36
C MET A 68 -19.37 -22.11 -1.92
N SER A 69 -18.87 -21.33 -0.96
CA SER A 69 -18.99 -21.70 0.47
C SER A 69 -20.41 -21.45 0.99
N SER A 70 -20.81 -22.17 2.04
CA SER A 70 -22.06 -21.90 2.77
C SER A 70 -22.12 -20.49 3.38
N SER A 71 -20.97 -19.83 3.55
CA SER A 71 -20.83 -18.44 3.99
C SER A 71 -20.94 -17.39 2.85
N GLY A 72 -21.09 -17.85 1.59
CA GLY A 72 -21.32 -17.02 0.40
C GLY A 72 -20.05 -16.58 -0.35
N PHE A 73 -18.88 -17.12 -0.02
CA PHE A 73 -17.63 -16.80 -0.72
C PHE A 73 -17.43 -17.73 -1.92
N LEU A 74 -17.04 -17.16 -3.05
CA LEU A 74 -16.55 -17.93 -4.19
C LEU A 74 -15.08 -18.28 -3.95
N ARG A 75 -14.71 -19.56 -3.98
CA ARG A 75 -13.38 -20.07 -3.63
C ARG A 75 -12.82 -20.95 -4.74
N ARG A 76 -11.62 -20.66 -5.23
CA ARG A 76 -10.90 -21.55 -6.17
C ARG A 76 -9.87 -22.38 -5.40
N PHE A 77 -9.94 -23.70 -5.58
CA PHE A 77 -8.95 -24.64 -5.07
C PHE A 77 -8.15 -25.26 -6.22
N THR A 78 -6.88 -25.56 -5.96
CA THR A 78 -5.99 -26.30 -6.88
C THR A 78 -5.32 -27.44 -6.12
N TRP A 79 -5.22 -28.61 -6.74
CA TRP A 79 -4.65 -29.81 -6.13
C TRP A 79 -3.12 -29.78 -6.16
N ILE A 80 -2.48 -29.87 -5.01
CA ILE A 80 -1.02 -29.96 -4.89
C ILE A 80 -0.65 -31.43 -4.74
N ASN A 81 -0.08 -32.01 -5.80
CA ASN A 81 0.22 -33.44 -5.85
C ASN A 81 1.38 -33.87 -4.92
N SER A 82 2.25 -32.95 -4.49
CA SER A 82 3.32 -33.26 -3.52
C SER A 82 2.82 -33.40 -2.08
N SER A 83 1.76 -32.69 -1.70
CA SER A 83 1.14 -32.75 -0.36
C SER A 83 -0.15 -33.56 -0.32
N GLN A 84 -0.72 -33.94 -1.48
CA GLN A 84 -2.03 -34.59 -1.60
C GLN A 84 -3.16 -33.75 -0.94
N THR A 85 -3.12 -32.43 -1.14
CA THR A 85 -4.11 -31.49 -0.57
C THR A 85 -4.65 -30.50 -1.58
N TRP A 86 -5.87 -30.03 -1.32
CA TRP A 86 -6.46 -28.86 -1.98
C TRP A 86 -5.91 -27.58 -1.37
N SER A 87 -5.14 -26.81 -2.12
CA SER A 87 -4.74 -25.47 -1.73
C SER A 87 -5.74 -24.44 -2.22
N GLU A 88 -6.19 -23.53 -1.36
CA GLU A 88 -6.97 -22.37 -1.79
C GLU A 88 -6.06 -21.42 -2.58
N SER A 89 -6.47 -21.11 -3.81
CA SER A 89 -5.68 -20.32 -4.76
C SER A 89 -6.11 -18.85 -4.77
N TRP A 90 -7.41 -18.59 -4.58
CA TRP A 90 -8.00 -17.28 -4.32
C TRP A 90 -9.45 -17.44 -3.86
N PHE A 91 -10.00 -16.39 -3.25
CA PHE A 91 -11.43 -16.28 -2.92
C PHE A 91 -11.95 -14.87 -3.19
N ALA A 92 -13.27 -14.74 -3.40
CA ALA A 92 -13.97 -13.48 -3.62
C ALA A 92 -15.23 -13.38 -2.71
N PRO A 93 -15.53 -12.24 -2.07
CA PRO A 93 -14.70 -11.01 -1.96
C PRO A 93 -13.34 -11.28 -1.29
N ARG A 94 -12.25 -10.73 -1.81
CA ARG A 94 -10.88 -10.90 -1.28
C ARG A 94 -10.57 -9.92 -0.15
N ASP A 95 -10.98 -8.67 -0.32
CA ASP A 95 -10.70 -7.56 0.58
C ASP A 95 -11.82 -6.50 0.54
N GLN A 96 -11.68 -5.43 1.30
CA GLN A 96 -12.70 -4.38 1.45
C GLN A 96 -13.16 -3.77 0.11
N CYS A 97 -12.29 -3.63 -0.89
CA CYS A 97 -12.65 -3.02 -2.18
C CYS A 97 -13.33 -3.97 -3.17
N ASP A 98 -13.56 -5.22 -2.78
CA ASP A 98 -14.39 -6.16 -3.54
C ASP A 98 -15.85 -6.15 -3.11
N TYR A 99 -16.17 -5.61 -1.92
CA TYR A 99 -17.56 -5.45 -1.50
C TYR A 99 -18.28 -4.47 -2.41
N TYR A 100 -19.42 -4.92 -2.93
CA TYR A 100 -20.18 -4.19 -3.92
C TYR A 100 -20.60 -2.80 -3.38
N LYS A 101 -20.28 -1.74 -4.13
CA LYS A 101 -20.50 -0.32 -3.78
C LYS A 101 -19.80 0.13 -2.48
N GLN A 102 -18.64 -0.45 -2.14
CA GLN A 102 -17.81 -0.01 -0.99
C GLN A 102 -17.50 1.50 -1.00
N CYS A 103 -17.39 2.10 -2.18
CA CYS A 103 -17.40 3.55 -2.38
C CYS A 103 -18.63 3.92 -3.22
N GLY A 104 -19.27 5.03 -2.87
CA GLY A 104 -20.46 5.54 -3.55
C GLY A 104 -20.18 6.07 -4.97
N PRO A 105 -21.20 6.68 -5.62
CA PRO A 105 -21.10 7.22 -6.97
C PRO A 105 -19.85 8.08 -7.20
N TYR A 106 -19.12 7.83 -8.29
CA TYR A 106 -17.85 8.47 -8.66
C TYR A 106 -16.70 8.32 -7.64
N GLY A 107 -16.89 7.59 -6.55
CA GLY A 107 -15.83 7.19 -5.62
C GLY A 107 -15.06 5.98 -6.16
N ILE A 108 -13.74 5.99 -5.97
CA ILE A 108 -12.85 4.90 -6.36
C ILE A 108 -12.32 4.23 -5.10
N CYS A 109 -12.46 2.91 -5.00
CA CYS A 109 -11.85 2.13 -3.92
C CYS A 109 -10.41 1.75 -4.28
N ASP A 110 -9.47 2.02 -3.37
CA ASP A 110 -8.06 1.64 -3.50
C ASP A 110 -7.53 1.19 -2.14
N THR A 111 -7.15 -0.09 -2.03
CA THR A 111 -6.63 -0.71 -0.81
C THR A 111 -5.31 -0.12 -0.31
N ASN A 112 -4.61 0.65 -1.14
CA ASN A 112 -3.35 1.32 -0.79
C ASN A 112 -3.57 2.78 -0.34
N SER A 113 -4.80 3.29 -0.44
CA SER A 113 -5.16 4.66 -0.04
C SER A 113 -5.75 4.71 1.38
N SER A 114 -5.57 5.85 2.07
CA SER A 114 -6.17 6.15 3.37
C SER A 114 -6.71 7.59 3.37
N PRO A 115 -8.04 7.82 3.33
CA PRO A 115 -9.11 6.81 3.31
C PRO A 115 -9.09 5.95 2.03
N VAL A 116 -9.72 4.78 2.14
CA VAL A 116 -9.76 3.74 1.09
C VAL A 116 -10.54 4.21 -0.14
N CYS A 117 -11.60 4.98 0.08
CA CYS A 117 -12.31 5.69 -0.96
C CYS A 117 -11.61 7.01 -1.29
N LYS A 118 -11.35 7.26 -2.58
CA LYS A 118 -10.81 8.51 -3.10
C LYS A 118 -11.71 9.07 -4.21
N CYS A 119 -11.90 10.39 -4.22
CA CYS A 119 -12.48 11.08 -5.37
C CYS A 119 -11.40 11.32 -6.42
N MET A 120 -11.77 11.17 -7.70
CA MET A 120 -10.90 11.52 -8.83
C MET A 120 -10.78 13.04 -9.03
N LYS A 121 -9.79 13.50 -9.80
CA LYS A 121 -9.65 14.93 -10.18
C LYS A 121 -10.92 15.43 -10.89
N GLY A 122 -11.39 16.63 -10.53
CA GLY A 122 -12.67 17.19 -10.99
C GLY A 122 -13.88 16.76 -10.16
N PHE A 123 -13.66 16.01 -9.06
CA PHE A 123 -14.71 15.58 -8.14
C PHE A 123 -14.29 15.85 -6.68
N VAL A 124 -15.29 16.04 -5.82
CA VAL A 124 -15.16 16.26 -4.36
C VAL A 124 -16.16 15.37 -3.60
N PRO A 125 -15.93 15.05 -2.32
CA PRO A 125 -16.88 14.27 -1.53
C PRO A 125 -18.28 14.91 -1.50
N LYS A 126 -19.33 14.10 -1.67
CA LYS A 126 -20.72 14.58 -1.58
C LYS A 126 -21.07 15.07 -0.18
N ASN A 127 -20.51 14.41 0.83
CA ASN A 127 -20.66 14.73 2.25
C ASN A 127 -19.29 14.70 2.92
N GLN A 128 -18.68 15.88 3.11
CA GLN A 128 -17.32 15.99 3.66
C GLN A 128 -17.23 15.47 5.11
N GLN A 129 -18.29 15.64 5.92
CA GLN A 129 -18.28 15.22 7.33
C GLN A 129 -18.26 13.69 7.46
N ALA A 130 -19.03 12.99 6.63
CA ALA A 130 -18.97 11.53 6.51
C ALA A 130 -17.59 11.07 5.99
N TRP A 131 -17.09 11.74 4.95
CA TRP A 131 -15.82 11.41 4.31
C TRP A 131 -14.60 11.56 5.22
N ASP A 132 -14.55 12.61 6.04
CA ASP A 132 -13.50 12.84 7.04
C ASP A 132 -13.53 11.76 8.15
N LEU A 133 -14.72 11.21 8.43
CA LEU A 133 -14.94 10.04 9.31
C LEU A 133 -14.75 8.70 8.58
N ARG A 134 -14.24 8.71 7.34
CA ARG A 134 -13.97 7.56 6.46
C ARG A 134 -15.19 6.85 5.88
N ASP A 135 -16.39 7.43 6.00
CA ASP A 135 -17.58 6.95 5.29
C ASP A 135 -17.61 7.53 3.86
N GLY A 136 -17.31 6.66 2.89
CA GLY A 136 -17.36 6.96 1.45
C GLY A 136 -18.66 6.58 0.75
N SER A 137 -19.70 6.17 1.49
CA SER A 137 -20.95 5.61 0.92
C SER A 137 -21.75 6.59 0.06
N GLU A 138 -21.74 7.89 0.40
CA GLU A 138 -22.35 8.94 -0.42
C GLU A 138 -21.55 9.28 -1.69
N GLY A 139 -20.30 8.81 -1.79
CA GLY A 139 -19.45 9.02 -2.97
C GLY A 139 -19.03 10.48 -3.18
N CYS A 140 -18.83 10.82 -4.45
CA CYS A 140 -18.26 12.07 -4.92
C CYS A 140 -19.20 12.75 -5.94
N VAL A 141 -19.15 14.07 -6.00
CA VAL A 141 -19.84 14.91 -6.99
C VAL A 141 -18.85 15.74 -7.79
N ARG A 142 -19.17 16.11 -9.03
CA ARG A 142 -18.30 16.95 -9.86
C ARG A 142 -18.10 18.32 -9.20
N SER A 143 -16.85 18.77 -9.09
CA SER A 143 -16.52 20.12 -8.58
C SER A 143 -16.93 21.23 -9.55
N SER A 144 -16.93 20.89 -10.84
CA SER A 144 -17.14 21.81 -11.95
C SER A 144 -18.32 21.33 -12.80
N LYS A 145 -19.16 22.25 -13.26
CA LYS A 145 -20.28 21.90 -14.15
C LYS A 145 -19.75 21.54 -15.54
N LEU A 146 -20.27 20.45 -16.10
CA LEU A 146 -20.09 20.12 -17.50
C LEU A 146 -20.83 21.12 -18.39
N ASP A 147 -20.28 21.40 -19.57
CA ASP A 147 -20.90 22.27 -20.58
C ASP A 147 -21.29 21.53 -21.87
N CYS A 148 -21.03 20.22 -21.94
CA CYS A 148 -21.03 19.37 -23.11
C CYS A 148 -19.99 19.75 -24.19
N GLY A 149 -19.90 21.04 -24.55
CA GLY A 149 -19.11 21.58 -25.66
C GLY A 149 -17.59 21.58 -25.46
N SER A 150 -17.07 22.10 -24.35
CA SER A 150 -15.63 22.15 -24.05
C SER A 150 -15.12 21.01 -23.15
N ASP A 151 -16.01 20.25 -22.49
CA ASP A 151 -15.68 19.05 -21.69
C ASP A 151 -14.60 18.15 -22.32
N GLY A 152 -13.81 17.47 -21.50
CA GLY A 152 -12.92 16.40 -21.95
C GLY A 152 -12.94 15.20 -21.04
N PHE A 153 -11.97 14.31 -21.21
CA PHE A 153 -11.92 13.03 -20.51
C PHE A 153 -10.59 12.87 -19.76
N LEU A 154 -10.68 12.39 -18.52
CA LEU A 154 -9.53 11.92 -17.75
C LEU A 154 -9.41 10.40 -17.92
N GLN A 155 -8.23 9.95 -18.35
CA GLN A 155 -7.86 8.54 -18.38
C GLN A 155 -7.49 8.08 -16.96
N LEU A 156 -8.30 7.20 -16.40
CA LEU A 156 -7.97 6.45 -15.19
C LEU A 156 -7.44 5.07 -15.59
N LYS A 157 -6.31 4.66 -15.01
CA LYS A 157 -5.65 3.37 -15.29
C LYS A 157 -5.94 2.33 -14.23
N ASN A 158 -5.74 1.06 -14.58
CA ASN A 158 -5.86 -0.10 -13.68
C ASN A 158 -7.22 -0.19 -12.99
N MET A 159 -8.30 0.23 -13.66
CA MET A 159 -9.64 0.27 -13.12
C MET A 159 -10.36 -1.07 -13.29
N LYS A 160 -11.00 -1.55 -12.22
CA LYS A 160 -12.24 -2.31 -12.35
C LYS A 160 -13.27 -1.33 -12.92
N LEU A 161 -13.76 -1.60 -14.14
CA LEU A 161 -14.80 -0.79 -14.77
C LEU A 161 -16.02 -0.64 -13.84
N PRO A 162 -16.81 0.45 -13.92
CA PRO A 162 -18.05 0.59 -13.16
C PRO A 162 -19.05 -0.55 -13.49
N GLU A 163 -20.13 -0.66 -12.73
CA GLU A 163 -21.26 -1.55 -13.08
C GLU A 163 -21.74 -1.31 -14.51
N SER A 164 -21.94 -2.39 -15.28
CA SER A 164 -22.32 -2.33 -16.69
C SER A 164 -23.76 -2.79 -16.99
N SER A 165 -24.65 -2.73 -16.00
CA SER A 165 -26.09 -3.05 -16.14
C SER A 165 -26.86 -2.11 -17.08
N LYS A 166 -26.40 -0.86 -17.22
CA LYS A 166 -27.07 0.22 -17.97
C LYS A 166 -26.08 1.02 -18.80
N VAL A 167 -25.49 0.33 -19.78
CA VAL A 167 -24.49 0.88 -20.70
C VAL A 167 -24.87 0.62 -22.14
N PHE A 168 -24.38 1.45 -23.05
CA PHE A 168 -24.30 1.12 -24.47
C PHE A 168 -23.05 0.26 -24.72
N VAL A 169 -23.17 -0.77 -25.55
CA VAL A 169 -22.08 -1.66 -25.98
C VAL A 169 -22.06 -1.77 -27.50
N ASP A 170 -20.88 -1.69 -28.11
CA ASP A 170 -20.64 -2.01 -29.52
C ASP A 170 -19.29 -2.71 -29.67
N GLN A 171 -19.29 -4.01 -30.00
CA GLN A 171 -18.08 -4.83 -30.17
C GLN A 171 -17.20 -4.39 -31.35
N THR A 172 -17.76 -3.74 -32.37
CA THR A 172 -17.08 -3.36 -33.62
C THR A 172 -16.37 -2.01 -33.53
N MET A 173 -16.82 -1.15 -32.61
CA MET A 173 -16.34 0.21 -32.46
C MET A 173 -14.94 0.29 -31.82
N ASN A 174 -14.09 1.18 -32.31
CA ASN A 174 -12.79 1.47 -31.69
C ASN A 174 -12.87 2.62 -30.67
N LEU A 175 -11.88 2.70 -29.78
CA LEU A 175 -11.79 3.69 -28.70
C LEU A 175 -11.91 5.15 -29.15
N THR A 176 -11.36 5.50 -30.31
CA THR A 176 -11.40 6.87 -30.86
C THR A 176 -12.81 7.25 -31.29
N THR A 177 -13.51 6.35 -31.99
CA THR A 177 -14.92 6.52 -32.34
C THR A 177 -15.80 6.55 -31.09
N CYS A 178 -15.53 5.67 -30.12
CA CYS A 178 -16.22 5.59 -28.83
C CYS A 178 -16.15 6.93 -28.08
N GLY A 179 -14.96 7.50 -27.92
CA GLY A 179 -14.76 8.81 -27.31
C GLY A 179 -15.39 9.95 -28.10
N ALA A 180 -15.36 9.91 -29.44
CA ALA A 180 -15.99 10.92 -30.28
C ALA A 180 -17.54 10.90 -30.21
N ILE A 181 -18.15 9.74 -30.00
CA ILE A 181 -19.60 9.60 -29.79
C ILE A 181 -19.96 10.03 -28.36
N CYS A 182 -19.24 9.54 -27.35
CA CYS A 182 -19.43 9.96 -25.95
C CYS A 182 -19.29 11.48 -25.78
N LYS A 183 -18.33 12.12 -26.48
CA LYS A 183 -18.17 13.58 -26.47
C LYS A 183 -19.41 14.32 -26.99
N ARG A 184 -20.02 13.84 -28.07
CA ARG A 184 -21.22 14.44 -28.70
C ARG A 184 -22.50 14.19 -27.88
N ASN A 185 -22.60 13.04 -27.23
CA ASN A 185 -23.71 12.69 -26.36
C ASN A 185 -23.54 13.36 -24.99
N CYS A 186 -24.30 14.42 -24.70
CA CYS A 186 -24.15 15.17 -23.45
C CYS A 186 -24.49 14.36 -22.18
N SER A 187 -25.21 13.24 -22.29
CA SER A 187 -25.51 12.32 -21.18
C SER A 187 -24.36 11.36 -20.87
N CYS A 188 -23.43 11.12 -21.80
CA CYS A 188 -22.35 10.17 -21.60
C CYS A 188 -21.38 10.67 -20.51
N ALA A 189 -21.29 9.92 -19.42
CA ALA A 189 -20.47 10.21 -18.24
C ALA A 189 -19.06 9.60 -18.33
N ALA A 190 -18.91 8.44 -18.99
CA ALA A 190 -17.63 7.78 -19.22
C ALA A 190 -17.68 6.79 -20.39
N TYR A 191 -16.50 6.43 -20.90
CA TYR A 191 -16.35 5.34 -21.88
C TYR A 191 -15.08 4.51 -21.64
N ALA A 192 -15.04 3.30 -22.18
CA ALA A 192 -13.88 2.39 -22.15
C ALA A 192 -13.85 1.48 -23.39
N ASN A 193 -12.73 0.80 -23.61
CA ASN A 193 -12.71 -0.41 -24.46
C ASN A 193 -13.49 -1.53 -23.77
N MET A 194 -14.13 -2.39 -24.57
CA MET A 194 -14.75 -3.63 -24.09
C MET A 194 -13.67 -4.68 -23.80
N GLU A 195 -12.84 -4.98 -24.79
CA GLU A 195 -11.65 -5.83 -24.66
C GLU A 195 -10.35 -5.04 -24.58
N ILE A 196 -9.38 -5.57 -23.82
CA ILE A 196 -7.99 -5.07 -23.80
C ILE A 196 -7.05 -5.85 -24.74
N THR A 197 -7.55 -6.82 -25.50
CA THR A 197 -6.73 -7.62 -26.42
C THR A 197 -6.38 -6.83 -27.67
N ARG A 198 -5.30 -7.22 -28.37
CA ARG A 198 -4.89 -6.69 -29.70
C ARG A 198 -4.73 -5.17 -29.83
N GLY A 199 -4.60 -4.43 -28.72
CA GLY A 199 -4.50 -2.97 -28.68
C GLY A 199 -5.76 -2.25 -28.21
N GLY A 200 -6.84 -2.99 -27.94
CA GLY A 200 -8.12 -2.49 -27.47
C GLY A 200 -9.19 -2.52 -28.56
N SER A 201 -10.35 -3.12 -28.25
CA SER A 201 -11.48 -3.23 -29.17
C SER A 201 -12.83 -3.22 -28.46
N GLY A 202 -13.87 -2.85 -29.20
CA GLY A 202 -15.21 -2.61 -28.68
C GLY A 202 -15.31 -1.33 -27.85
N CYS A 203 -16.53 -0.83 -27.71
CA CYS A 203 -16.87 0.37 -26.97
C CYS A 203 -17.89 0.05 -25.89
N VAL A 204 -17.67 0.57 -24.68
CA VAL A 204 -18.66 0.59 -23.60
C VAL A 204 -18.84 2.05 -23.17
N MET A 205 -20.08 2.54 -23.09
CA MET A 205 -20.41 3.92 -22.69
C MET A 205 -21.45 3.94 -21.57
N TRP A 206 -21.16 4.72 -20.52
CA TRP A 206 -22.05 4.93 -19.37
C TRP A 206 -22.80 6.25 -19.51
N GLU A 207 -24.14 6.20 -19.47
CA GLU A 207 -25.02 7.37 -19.38
C GLU A 207 -25.62 7.56 -17.97
N VAL A 208 -25.09 6.81 -17.00
CA VAL A 208 -25.53 6.79 -15.60
C VAL A 208 -24.35 7.09 -14.67
N ASP A 209 -24.65 7.37 -13.39
CA ASP A 209 -23.63 7.57 -12.37
C ASP A 209 -22.75 6.33 -12.19
N LEU A 210 -21.44 6.55 -12.11
CA LEU A 210 -20.44 5.48 -12.11
C LEU A 210 -20.31 4.88 -10.69
N ILE A 211 -20.58 3.59 -10.55
CA ILE A 211 -20.66 2.89 -9.26
C ILE A 211 -19.80 1.62 -9.25
N ASP A 212 -19.41 1.18 -8.05
CA ASP A 212 -18.60 -0.02 -7.80
C ASP A 212 -17.22 -0.02 -8.50
N MET A 213 -16.57 1.15 -8.54
CA MET A 213 -15.23 1.30 -9.11
C MET A 213 -14.13 0.95 -8.10
N ARG A 214 -13.15 0.17 -8.55
CA ARG A 214 -11.90 -0.14 -7.84
C ARG A 214 -10.70 0.21 -8.71
N GLN A 215 -9.60 0.65 -8.11
CA GLN A 215 -8.30 0.75 -8.77
C GLN A 215 -7.33 -0.29 -8.17
N TYR A 216 -6.53 -0.93 -9.03
CA TYR A 216 -5.48 -1.86 -8.64
C TYR A 216 -4.09 -1.23 -8.70
N ALA A 217 -3.16 -1.76 -7.92
CA ALA A 217 -1.74 -1.44 -8.08
C ALA A 217 -1.18 -2.09 -9.37
N ASP A 218 -0.18 -1.46 -10.00
CA ASP A 218 0.47 -2.00 -11.22
C ASP A 218 1.02 -3.42 -11.00
N SER A 219 1.47 -3.72 -9.78
CA SER A 219 1.98 -5.03 -9.35
C SER A 219 0.92 -6.14 -9.30
N GLU A 220 -0.36 -5.81 -9.15
CA GLU A 220 -1.46 -6.80 -9.25
C GLU A 220 -1.70 -7.21 -10.71
N GLY A 221 -1.34 -6.35 -11.68
CA GLY A 221 -1.62 -6.52 -13.10
C GLY A 221 -3.13 -6.57 -13.40
N GLY A 222 -3.93 -5.82 -12.64
CA GLY A 222 -5.39 -5.82 -12.68
C GLY A 222 -6.00 -4.60 -13.39
N GLY A 223 -7.28 -4.72 -13.77
CA GLY A 223 -8.07 -3.64 -14.36
C GLY A 223 -7.69 -3.25 -15.80
N GLN A 224 -8.23 -2.12 -16.25
CA GLN A 224 -8.00 -1.51 -17.56
C GLN A 224 -8.22 0.01 -17.53
N ASP A 225 -8.09 0.68 -18.68
CA ASP A 225 -8.30 2.11 -18.79
C ASP A 225 -9.79 2.49 -18.91
N LEU A 226 -10.17 3.57 -18.21
CA LEU A 226 -11.52 4.16 -18.18
C LEU A 226 -11.42 5.67 -18.40
N TYR A 227 -12.22 6.22 -19.30
CA TYR A 227 -12.19 7.63 -19.71
C TYR A 227 -13.43 8.36 -19.18
N ILE A 228 -13.28 9.14 -18.11
CA ILE A 228 -14.41 9.80 -17.41
C ILE A 228 -14.50 11.28 -17.80
N ARG A 229 -15.72 11.75 -18.08
CA ARG A 229 -16.03 13.12 -18.50
C ARG A 229 -15.95 14.13 -17.37
N VAL A 230 -15.14 15.17 -17.60
CA VAL A 230 -14.94 16.33 -16.71
C VAL A 230 -14.98 17.65 -17.50
N ALA A 231 -15.18 18.76 -16.79
CA ALA A 231 -15.15 20.09 -17.39
C ALA A 231 -13.73 20.44 -17.87
N ALA A 232 -13.61 21.32 -18.87
CA ALA A 232 -12.32 21.74 -19.43
C ALA A 232 -11.34 22.30 -18.37
N SER A 233 -11.87 22.98 -17.34
CA SER A 233 -11.11 23.48 -16.18
C SER A 233 -10.33 22.39 -15.45
N ASP A 234 -10.87 21.17 -15.43
CA ASP A 234 -10.38 20.08 -14.59
C ASP A 234 -9.36 19.21 -15.34
N LEU A 235 -9.21 19.42 -16.65
CA LEU A 235 -8.15 18.81 -17.46
C LEU A 235 -6.81 19.50 -17.18
N VAL A 236 -6.81 20.84 -17.15
CA VAL A 236 -5.61 21.66 -16.95
C VAL A 236 -4.92 21.30 -15.62
N PRO A 237 -3.59 21.10 -15.57
CA PRO A 237 -2.86 21.03 -14.31
C PRO A 237 -2.98 22.39 -13.61
N SER A 238 -3.62 22.44 -12.44
CA SER A 238 -3.60 23.67 -11.64
C SER A 238 -2.15 24.05 -11.34
N PRO A 239 -1.70 25.28 -11.64
CA PRO A 239 -0.38 25.72 -11.18
C PRO A 239 -0.35 25.61 -9.67
N THR A 240 0.76 25.11 -9.12
CA THR A 240 0.89 24.78 -7.69
C THR A 240 0.80 26.03 -6.84
N THR A 241 -0.42 26.37 -6.40
CA THR A 241 -0.73 27.54 -5.60
C THR A 241 -0.26 27.34 -4.16
N THR A 242 1.02 27.63 -3.93
CA THR A 242 1.47 28.15 -2.65
C THR A 242 0.51 29.25 -2.21
N LYS A 243 -0.03 29.15 -0.99
CA LYS A 243 -1.16 29.96 -0.52
C LYS A 243 -0.74 31.40 -0.19
N ALA A 244 -0.39 32.18 -1.23
CA ALA A 244 -0.21 33.61 -1.15
C ALA A 244 -1.58 34.28 -0.93
N SER A 245 -1.90 34.61 0.33
CA SER A 245 -3.13 35.32 0.68
C SER A 245 -3.22 36.67 -0.03
N ARG A 246 -4.40 37.02 -0.54
CA ARG A 246 -4.65 38.35 -1.12
C ARG A 246 -4.51 39.43 -0.05
N LYS A 247 -3.58 40.35 -0.26
CA LYS A 247 -3.74 41.75 0.18
C LYS A 247 -3.19 42.67 -0.92
N GLY A 248 -3.95 43.72 -1.24
CA GLY A 248 -3.66 44.62 -2.37
C GLY A 248 -2.79 45.82 -1.99
N SER A 249 -2.76 46.78 -2.92
CA SER A 249 -1.83 47.92 -2.99
C SER A 249 -0.42 47.56 -3.49
N GLY A 250 0.17 48.44 -4.29
CA GLY A 250 1.41 48.18 -5.03
C GLY A 250 2.66 48.80 -4.39
N ASN A 251 3.72 48.87 -5.21
CA ASN A 251 4.90 49.72 -5.00
C ASN A 251 5.79 49.40 -3.77
N HIS A 252 6.05 48.12 -3.49
CA HIS A 252 7.09 47.71 -2.50
C HIS A 252 8.08 46.63 -2.98
N LEU A 253 7.95 46.10 -4.20
CA LEU A 253 8.83 45.01 -4.67
C LEU A 253 10.28 45.46 -4.91
N VAL A 254 10.48 46.69 -5.37
CA VAL A 254 11.81 47.23 -5.75
C VAL A 254 12.75 47.39 -4.55
N MET A 255 12.22 47.75 -3.37
CA MET A 255 13.06 48.03 -2.19
C MET A 255 13.59 46.75 -1.51
N ILE A 256 12.94 45.60 -1.72
CA ILE A 256 13.36 44.33 -1.08
C ILE A 256 14.66 43.79 -1.72
N ILE A 257 14.83 43.97 -3.04
CA ILE A 257 16.01 43.52 -3.78
C ILE A 257 17.30 44.25 -3.33
N ALA A 258 17.18 45.49 -2.84
CA ALA A 258 18.32 46.27 -2.36
C ALA A 258 18.89 45.77 -1.01
N ILE A 259 18.05 45.15 -0.16
CA ILE A 259 18.42 44.81 1.23
C ILE A 259 19.16 43.47 1.32
N THR A 260 18.83 42.50 0.47
CA THR A 260 19.45 41.16 0.49
C THR A 260 20.92 41.17 0.04
N ALA A 261 21.34 42.12 -0.81
CA ALA A 261 22.73 42.27 -1.24
C ALA A 261 23.68 42.75 -0.11
N ALA A 262 23.18 43.56 0.83
CA ALA A 262 23.99 44.12 1.91
C ALA A 262 24.32 43.07 3.00
N GLY A 263 23.34 42.24 3.38
CA GLY A 263 23.47 41.29 4.49
C GLY A 263 24.45 40.14 4.26
N VAL A 264 24.62 39.69 3.00
CA VAL A 264 25.56 38.60 2.67
C VAL A 264 27.01 39.08 2.75
N SER A 265 27.27 40.32 2.32
CA SER A 265 28.62 40.90 2.25
C SER A 265 29.26 41.06 3.63
N THR A 266 28.50 41.47 4.65
CA THR A 266 29.02 41.69 6.01
C THR A 266 29.42 40.39 6.70
N VAL A 267 28.64 39.31 6.55
CA VAL A 267 28.93 38.00 7.15
C VAL A 267 30.23 37.40 6.59
N ILE A 268 30.45 37.51 5.27
CA ILE A 268 31.68 37.03 4.62
C ILE A 268 32.91 37.80 5.13
N ILE A 269 32.82 39.12 5.25
CA ILE A 269 33.92 39.95 5.77
C ILE A 269 34.29 39.57 7.21
N VAL A 270 33.30 39.34 8.09
CA VAL A 270 33.54 38.90 9.48
C VAL A 270 34.22 37.54 9.53
N LEU A 271 33.81 36.57 8.69
CA LEU A 271 34.45 35.26 8.61
C LEU A 271 35.91 35.34 8.15
N VAL A 272 36.22 36.17 7.16
CA VAL A 272 37.61 36.41 6.70
C VAL A 272 38.46 37.01 7.81
N ILE A 273 37.95 37.99 8.56
CA ILE A 273 38.67 38.60 9.70
C ILE A 273 38.96 37.56 10.79
N LEU A 274 37.99 36.70 11.13
CA LEU A 274 38.17 35.65 12.14
C LEU A 274 39.23 34.61 11.74
N LEU A 275 39.35 34.29 10.45
CA LEU A 275 40.40 33.40 9.92
C LEU A 275 41.78 34.06 9.99
N LEU A 276 41.89 35.33 9.58
CA LEU A 276 43.15 36.10 9.67
C LEU A 276 43.65 36.27 11.11
N VAL A 277 42.74 36.47 12.08
CA VAL A 277 43.09 36.51 13.51
C VAL A 277 43.58 35.14 14.00
N ARG A 278 42.95 34.03 13.58
CA ARG A 278 43.41 32.67 13.91
C ARG A 278 44.80 32.36 13.37
N TRP A 279 45.20 32.94 12.23
CA TRP A 279 46.54 32.76 11.66
C TRP A 279 47.63 33.63 12.33
N LYS A 280 47.28 34.46 13.33
CA LYS A 280 48.24 35.28 14.10
C LYS A 280 48.21 35.03 15.61
N LYS A 281 48.36 33.78 16.05
CA LYS A 281 49.05 33.46 17.32
C LYS A 281 50.06 32.32 17.15
N PRO A 282 51.27 32.42 17.74
CA PRO A 282 52.36 31.47 17.52
C PRO A 282 52.23 30.20 18.38
N GLN A 283 52.91 29.15 17.92
CA GLN A 283 53.24 27.95 18.72
C GLN A 283 54.13 28.33 19.92
N TRP A 284 54.01 27.67 21.07
CA TRP A 284 55.10 27.30 22.01
C TRP A 284 54.53 26.67 23.31
N LEU A 285 54.58 25.34 23.43
CA LEU A 285 54.93 24.55 24.63
C LEU A 285 54.77 23.03 24.34
N LYS A 286 55.31 22.15 25.21
CA LYS A 286 55.93 20.89 24.74
C LYS A 286 55.95 19.77 25.81
N LYS A 287 55.79 18.49 25.38
CA LYS A 287 56.09 17.22 26.13
C LYS A 287 55.11 16.92 27.30
N SER A 288 54.94 15.69 27.85
CA SER A 288 55.68 14.41 27.73
C SER A 288 54.77 13.15 27.82
N ARG A 289 55.32 11.98 27.44
CA ARG A 289 54.88 10.62 27.84
C ARG A 289 55.70 10.11 29.03
N ILE A 290 55.21 9.09 29.75
CA ILE A 290 55.97 7.95 30.34
C ILE A 290 54.96 6.87 30.81
N ASP A 291 55.38 5.60 30.77
CA ASP A 291 54.61 4.38 31.10
C ASP A 291 55.06 3.77 32.45
N GLU A 292 54.33 2.79 33.03
CA GLU A 292 54.91 1.49 33.45
C GLU A 292 53.91 0.38 33.93
N LYS A 293 53.97 -0.78 33.23
CA LYS A 293 54.05 -2.21 33.65
C LYS A 293 53.17 -2.89 34.74
N GLY A 294 52.79 -4.15 34.42
CA GLY A 294 52.55 -5.32 35.29
C GLY A 294 51.83 -6.44 34.52
N GLN A 295 52.48 -7.52 34.06
CA GLN A 295 52.66 -8.87 34.69
C GLN A 295 51.34 -9.59 35.09
N PHE A 296 51.13 -10.92 34.91
CA PHE A 296 52.04 -12.07 34.65
C PHE A 296 51.33 -13.20 33.80
N GLU A 297 51.90 -14.41 33.70
CA GLU A 297 51.59 -15.51 32.73
C GLU A 297 50.64 -16.64 33.22
N GLY A 298 50.20 -17.50 32.30
CA GLY A 298 49.55 -18.82 32.53
C GLY A 298 48.03 -18.86 32.30
N LEU A 299 47.39 -19.94 31.84
CA LEU A 299 47.84 -21.30 31.46
C LEU A 299 46.92 -21.88 30.34
N LEU A 300 47.42 -22.85 29.56
CA LEU A 300 46.70 -23.57 28.49
C LEU A 300 45.61 -24.53 29.01
N LEU A 301 44.58 -24.83 28.20
CA LEU A 301 44.48 -26.11 27.46
C LEU A 301 43.23 -26.26 26.56
N MET A 302 43.52 -26.62 25.29
CA MET A 302 42.73 -27.44 24.35
C MET A 302 41.32 -27.06 23.85
N LYS A 303 41.03 -27.61 22.66
CA LYS A 303 39.89 -27.31 21.78
C LYS A 303 39.62 -28.55 20.91
N GLU A 304 38.50 -29.23 21.15
CA GLU A 304 37.90 -30.23 20.24
C GLU A 304 36.44 -30.46 20.68
N GLY A 305 35.48 -30.79 19.81
CA GLY A 305 35.55 -30.85 18.34
C GLY A 305 34.76 -32.03 17.78
N ASN A 306 33.75 -31.77 16.93
CA ASN A 306 33.38 -32.61 15.78
C ASN A 306 32.27 -31.94 14.96
N ASN A 307 32.53 -31.73 13.67
CA ASN A 307 31.50 -31.49 12.63
C ASN A 307 31.13 -32.85 11.99
N VAL A 308 30.14 -32.98 11.10
CA VAL A 308 30.26 -32.94 9.62
C VAL A 308 29.08 -33.79 9.09
N PRO A 309 28.41 -33.52 7.94
CA PRO A 309 28.27 -32.31 7.12
C PRO A 309 26.82 -31.73 7.34
N SER A 310 25.99 -31.20 6.41
CA SER A 310 26.09 -31.03 4.95
C SER A 310 25.26 -29.88 4.35
N LYS A 311 25.59 -29.65 3.07
CA LYS A 311 25.09 -28.75 2.03
C LYS A 311 23.65 -29.01 1.52
N ASN A 312 22.96 -27.93 1.13
CA ASN A 312 23.08 -27.42 -0.24
C ASN A 312 22.88 -25.90 -0.32
N ASP A 313 23.58 -25.28 -1.27
CA ASP A 313 23.76 -23.82 -1.37
C ASP A 313 22.68 -23.18 -2.27
N CYS A 314 22.35 -21.92 -2.01
CA CYS A 314 21.72 -21.01 -2.99
C CYS A 314 22.30 -19.60 -2.80
N SER A 315 23.13 -19.19 -3.75
CA SER A 315 23.39 -17.78 -4.06
C SER A 315 22.51 -17.39 -5.28
N ASP A 316 22.28 -16.12 -5.64
CA ASP A 316 23.04 -14.92 -5.27
C ASP A 316 22.23 -13.63 -5.08
N GLU A 317 22.90 -12.67 -4.45
CA GLU A 317 22.71 -11.21 -4.47
C GLU A 317 21.31 -10.62 -4.76
N ARG A 318 20.71 -10.06 -3.69
CA ARG A 318 20.39 -8.62 -3.67
C ARG A 318 20.91 -7.99 -2.37
N THR A 319 21.49 -6.81 -2.49
CA THR A 319 21.99 -6.02 -1.37
C THR A 319 20.87 -5.17 -0.76
N ASP A 320 20.15 -5.75 0.21
CA ASP A 320 19.33 -4.98 1.16
C ASP A 320 20.08 -4.83 2.50
N ASP A 321 19.94 -3.67 3.15
CA ASP A 321 20.65 -3.36 4.39
C ASP A 321 20.27 -4.35 5.52
N LYS A 322 21.24 -5.16 5.94
CA LYS A 322 21.04 -6.20 6.96
C LYS A 322 20.84 -5.58 8.35
N ILE A 323 19.58 -5.32 8.69
CA ILE A 323 19.14 -5.02 10.05
C ILE A 323 19.43 -6.25 10.92
N ASP A 324 20.48 -6.17 11.74
CA ASP A 324 20.81 -7.22 12.72
C ASP A 324 19.81 -7.23 13.88
N LEU A 325 18.69 -7.93 13.65
CA LEU A 325 17.67 -8.17 14.66
C LEU A 325 18.21 -9.10 15.76
N PRO A 326 18.17 -8.70 17.04
CA PRO A 326 18.67 -9.53 18.14
C PRO A 326 17.77 -10.77 18.35
N VAL A 327 18.33 -11.95 18.11
CA VAL A 327 17.62 -13.23 18.29
C VAL A 327 17.69 -13.68 19.75
N TYR A 328 16.55 -13.64 20.45
CA TYR A 328 16.43 -14.10 21.83
C TYR A 328 15.98 -15.57 21.91
N LYS A 329 16.55 -16.33 22.86
CA LYS A 329 16.07 -17.69 23.18
C LYS A 329 14.73 -17.60 23.93
N PHE A 330 13.78 -18.47 23.60
CA PHE A 330 12.46 -18.51 24.25
C PHE A 330 12.56 -18.65 25.78
N THR A 331 13.51 -19.44 26.28
CA THR A 331 13.78 -19.58 27.72
C THR A 331 14.17 -18.27 28.41
N SER A 332 14.84 -17.34 27.70
CA SER A 332 15.14 -16.01 28.21
C SER A 332 13.88 -15.14 28.34
N LEU A 333 12.92 -15.27 27.42
CA LEU A 333 11.62 -14.59 27.49
C LEU A 333 10.74 -15.15 28.63
N VAL A 334 10.73 -16.48 28.79
CA VAL A 334 10.04 -17.15 29.92
C VAL A 334 10.59 -16.67 31.26
N MET A 335 11.91 -16.61 31.43
CA MET A 335 12.51 -16.09 32.67
C MET A 335 12.23 -14.59 32.87
N ALA A 336 12.42 -13.76 31.84
CA ALA A 336 12.26 -12.31 31.96
C ALA A 336 10.80 -11.84 32.19
N THR A 337 9.81 -12.63 31.78
CA THR A 337 8.38 -12.34 32.04
C THR A 337 7.84 -12.98 33.32
N ASN A 338 8.67 -13.71 34.08
CA ASN A 338 8.26 -14.62 35.16
C ASN A 338 7.16 -15.61 34.69
N ASN A 339 7.51 -16.43 33.70
CA ASN A 339 6.61 -17.39 33.03
C ASN A 339 5.29 -16.75 32.55
N PHE A 340 5.39 -15.55 31.94
CA PHE A 340 4.25 -14.74 31.49
C PHE A 340 3.21 -14.44 32.60
N SER A 341 3.67 -14.19 33.84
CA SER A 341 2.80 -13.81 34.96
C SER A 341 1.90 -12.62 34.62
N ASN A 342 0.63 -12.68 35.04
CA ASN A 342 -0.33 -11.57 34.90
C ASN A 342 0.11 -10.31 35.66
N GLU A 343 0.96 -10.43 36.68
CA GLU A 343 1.54 -9.28 37.41
C GLU A 343 2.43 -8.41 36.51
N ASN A 344 3.05 -9.02 35.50
CA ASN A 344 3.84 -8.33 34.49
C ASN A 344 3.01 -7.89 33.28
N LYS A 345 1.71 -8.20 33.22
CA LYS A 345 0.88 -7.94 32.03
C LYS A 345 0.42 -6.48 31.98
N LEU A 346 0.86 -5.76 30.95
CA LEU A 346 0.48 -4.36 30.71
C LEU A 346 -0.86 -4.23 29.99
N GLY A 347 -1.27 -5.25 29.22
CA GLY A 347 -2.55 -5.23 28.53
C GLY A 347 -2.81 -6.44 27.64
N TYR A 348 -3.97 -6.41 26.96
CA TYR A 348 -4.38 -7.37 25.95
C TYR A 348 -5.19 -6.65 24.86
N GLY A 349 -4.99 -7.03 23.60
CA GLY A 349 -5.71 -6.47 22.46
C GLY A 349 -5.59 -7.34 21.21
N GLY A 350 -6.00 -6.81 20.06
CA GLY A 350 -6.08 -7.56 18.79
C GLY A 350 -4.76 -8.13 18.25
N PHE A 351 -3.62 -7.78 18.86
CA PHE A 351 -2.28 -8.29 18.52
C PHE A 351 -1.63 -9.09 19.66
N GLY A 352 -2.39 -9.51 20.68
CA GLY A 352 -1.92 -10.39 21.76
C GLY A 352 -1.84 -9.73 23.14
N SER A 353 -1.06 -10.33 24.03
CA SER A 353 -0.80 -9.83 25.40
C SER A 353 0.54 -9.11 25.46
N VAL A 354 0.58 -7.92 26.07
CA VAL A 354 1.82 -7.16 26.27
C VAL A 354 2.32 -7.36 27.69
N TYR A 355 3.60 -7.66 27.86
CA TYR A 355 4.24 -7.89 29.16
C TYR A 355 5.40 -6.92 29.39
N LYS A 356 5.50 -6.42 30.62
CA LYS A 356 6.62 -5.64 31.14
C LYS A 356 7.82 -6.56 31.37
N LEU A 357 9.00 -6.11 30.95
CA LEU A 357 10.28 -6.75 31.27
C LEU A 357 10.99 -5.98 32.40
N PRO A 358 11.69 -6.65 33.32
CA PRO A 358 12.50 -5.98 34.34
C PRO A 358 13.72 -5.30 33.69
N GLN A 359 13.94 -4.02 33.99
CA GLN A 359 15.13 -3.30 33.54
C GLN A 359 16.38 -3.73 34.34
N PRO A 360 17.55 -3.86 33.70
CA PRO A 360 18.83 -3.90 34.43
C PRO A 360 19.08 -2.53 35.08
N ARG A 361 19.59 -2.51 36.33
CA ARG A 361 19.69 -1.30 37.16
C ARG A 361 20.62 -0.19 36.64
N ASN A 362 21.40 -0.42 35.57
CA ASN A 362 22.33 0.55 34.99
C ASN A 362 22.15 0.63 33.46
N PRO A 363 21.53 1.69 32.90
CA PRO A 363 21.44 1.91 31.45
C PRO A 363 22.68 2.62 30.91
N GLY A 364 23.78 1.86 30.72
CA GLY A 364 25.04 2.38 30.16
C GLY A 364 25.64 1.45 29.11
N PHE A 365 25.83 1.94 27.89
CA PHE A 365 26.59 1.22 26.86
C PHE A 365 28.09 1.33 27.10
N ASN A 366 28.78 0.20 27.16
CA ASN A 366 30.24 0.10 27.03
C ASN A 366 30.57 -1.14 26.20
N ILE A 367 31.53 -1.02 25.28
CA ILE A 367 31.97 -2.12 24.42
C ILE A 367 33.19 -2.78 25.07
N GLY A 368 32.99 -3.97 25.63
CA GLY A 368 34.04 -4.78 26.25
C GLY A 368 33.50 -6.08 26.86
N PRO A 369 34.34 -7.13 27.02
CA PRO A 369 33.92 -8.40 27.60
C PRO A 369 33.61 -8.28 29.12
N ARG A 370 32.77 -9.20 29.60
CA ARG A 370 32.01 -9.12 30.86
C ARG A 370 32.69 -9.83 32.03
N SER A 371 32.52 -9.28 33.24
CA SER A 371 32.70 -9.97 34.52
C SER A 371 31.47 -9.75 35.44
N SER A 372 31.46 -10.35 36.64
CA SER A 372 30.22 -10.67 37.40
C SER A 372 30.20 -10.15 38.85
N GLU A 373 29.00 -9.69 39.25
CA GLU A 373 28.32 -9.87 40.56
C GLU A 373 29.07 -9.65 41.89
N VAL A 374 28.65 -8.60 42.62
CA VAL A 374 28.58 -8.50 44.10
C VAL A 374 27.32 -7.67 44.47
N GLU A 375 26.77 -7.83 45.69
CA GLU A 375 25.41 -7.41 46.09
C GLU A 375 25.30 -6.25 47.13
N VAL A 376 24.10 -5.63 47.18
CA VAL A 376 23.45 -4.98 48.38
C VAL A 376 24.09 -3.65 48.90
N PRO A 377 23.36 -2.69 49.56
CA PRO A 377 21.98 -2.65 50.08
C PRO A 377 21.05 -1.56 49.47
N ILE A 378 19.95 -1.25 50.16
CA ILE A 378 18.79 -0.42 49.77
C ILE A 378 18.86 1.01 50.33
N ASN A 379 18.47 2.04 49.57
CA ASN A 379 17.63 3.15 50.10
C ASN A 379 16.90 3.96 49.00
N HIS A 380 16.09 4.93 49.44
CA HIS A 380 14.97 5.55 48.71
C HIS A 380 15.28 6.54 47.56
N ASP A 381 14.28 6.63 46.66
CA ASP A 381 13.65 7.82 46.08
C ASP A 381 13.75 8.16 44.57
N GLU A 382 12.66 8.82 44.13
CA GLU A 382 12.37 9.55 42.89
C GLU A 382 12.62 8.97 41.46
N SER A 383 11.49 8.68 40.81
CA SER A 383 11.19 8.91 39.37
C SER A 383 11.91 8.08 38.28
N ALA A 384 11.11 7.55 37.34
CA ALA A 384 11.59 6.90 36.13
C ALA A 384 10.62 7.14 34.95
N SER A 385 11.15 7.49 33.78
CA SER A 385 10.38 7.70 32.54
C SER A 385 10.16 6.38 31.78
N VAL A 386 9.00 6.25 31.12
CA VAL A 386 8.63 5.05 30.35
C VAL A 386 9.19 5.14 28.93
N ASN A 387 9.87 4.07 28.49
CA ASN A 387 10.08 3.75 27.08
C ASN A 387 9.45 2.37 26.83
N GLU A 388 8.59 2.27 25.83
CA GLU A 388 7.86 1.03 25.52
C GLU A 388 8.63 0.12 24.55
N VAL A 389 8.48 -1.20 24.72
CA VAL A 389 8.96 -2.21 23.77
C VAL A 389 7.85 -3.25 23.57
N THR A 390 7.23 -3.25 22.40
CA THR A 390 6.17 -4.19 22.04
C THR A 390 6.77 -5.52 21.58
N LEU A 391 6.34 -6.64 22.17
CA LEU A 391 6.85 -7.97 21.87
C LEU A 391 5.69 -8.92 21.49
N THR A 392 5.45 -9.03 20.18
CA THR A 392 4.31 -9.78 19.62
C THR A 392 4.65 -11.26 19.47
N THR A 393 4.08 -12.12 20.31
CA THR A 393 4.14 -13.57 20.15
C THR A 393 3.00 -14.07 19.25
N LEU A 394 3.32 -14.50 18.03
CA LEU A 394 2.39 -15.21 17.16
C LEU A 394 2.25 -16.67 17.64
N ASP A 395 1.12 -17.04 18.25
CA ASP A 395 0.79 -18.45 18.51
C ASP A 395 0.24 -19.09 17.23
N GLY A 396 0.84 -20.19 16.78
CA GLY A 396 0.51 -20.86 15.53
C GLY A 396 -0.49 -22.00 15.77
N ARG A 397 -1.76 -21.77 15.43
CA ARG A 397 -2.84 -22.76 15.45
C ARG A 397 -3.70 -22.64 14.19
#